data_AF-A0A3M7PLR0-F1
#
_entry.id   AF-A0A3M7PLR0-F1
#
_cell.length_a   1.000
_cell.length_b   1.000
_cell.length_c   1.000
_cell.angle_alpha   90.00
_cell.angle_beta   90.00
_cell.angle_gamma   90.00
#
_symmetry.space_group_name_H-M   'P 1'
#
loop_
_entity.id
_entity.type
_entity.pdbx_description
1 polymer ?
#
loop_
_entity_poly.entity_id
_entity_poly.type
_entity_poly.pdbx_seq_one_letter_code
_entity_poly.pdbx_strand_id
1 'polypeptide(L)'
;MSSNYDVIDLENINQNPYCNHGPTILFKNKDKLFYACSACRDHKLCNFYLKYEEGKKISQEKYDFWLDQFKSTLIPIEDQNKKRKEIINSKNKRYCHNCNEFILNSESLKKHSDHFVLEKITDEMLKKPLQNILNPIEKNSSNAQFVFDDQTNLFIQNHIKKFEYDSVLCIGTPSIFENLIDSNINLMLLDIDDRFMMFYDENRYQKFNMFNNYFFYDKKKYELFLAKAKNLLVIIDPPYGGMVKLISNTINTIMKDKEDGNFSSPMGIRKNFPQALKIFYYD
;
A
#
# COMPACT_ATOMS: atom_id res chain seq x y z
N MET A 1 3.42 3.99 26.97
CA MET A 1 4.74 4.65 27.03
C MET A 1 5.16 5.00 25.62
N SER A 2 5.10 6.27 25.23
CA SER A 2 5.59 6.73 23.93
C SER A 2 7.11 6.56 23.91
N SER A 3 7.59 5.58 23.15
CA SER A 3 9.00 5.51 22.82
C SER A 3 9.32 6.68 21.90
N ASN A 4 10.02 7.69 22.43
CA ASN A 4 10.49 8.85 21.66
C ASN A 4 11.59 8.39 20.70
N TYR A 5 11.18 7.88 19.54
CA TYR A 5 12.06 7.62 18.41
C TYR A 5 12.07 8.85 17.50
N ASP A 6 13.26 9.36 17.20
CA ASP A 6 13.45 10.34 16.14
C ASP A 6 13.85 9.64 14.84
N VAL A 7 13.37 10.17 13.71
CA VAL A 7 13.78 9.73 12.36
C VAL A 7 14.91 10.63 11.88
N ILE A 8 16.03 10.03 11.47
CA ILE A 8 17.27 10.77 11.20
C ILE A 8 17.45 11.12 9.73
N ASP A 9 17.29 10.16 8.81
CA ASP A 9 17.51 10.38 7.37
C ASP A 9 16.37 9.77 6.55
N LEU A 10 15.83 10.57 5.64
CA LEU A 10 14.75 10.20 4.71
C LEU A 10 15.10 10.42 3.23
N GLU A 11 16.28 10.97 2.93
CA GLU A 11 16.68 11.25 1.55
C GLU A 11 17.32 10.02 0.89
N ASN A 12 18.03 9.21 1.66
CA ASN A 12 18.79 8.06 1.14
C ASN A 12 18.27 6.70 1.64
N ILE A 13 16.97 6.59 1.92
CA ILE A 13 16.35 5.38 2.49
C ILE A 13 16.65 4.12 1.64
N ASN A 14 16.75 4.25 0.32
CA ASN A 14 17.02 3.12 -0.58
C ASN A 14 18.41 2.50 -0.40
N GLN A 15 19.33 3.18 0.28
CA GLN A 15 20.67 2.68 0.62
C GLN A 15 20.69 1.94 1.97
N ASN A 16 19.59 1.99 2.72
CA ASN A 16 19.48 1.31 4.00
C ASN A 16 19.30 -0.22 3.80
N PRO A 17 19.61 -1.03 4.83
CA PRO A 17 19.27 -2.44 4.83
C PRO A 17 17.79 -2.72 4.54
N TYR A 18 17.51 -3.86 3.95
CA TYR A 18 16.15 -4.29 3.63
C TYR A 18 15.59 -5.23 4.69
N CYS A 19 14.30 -5.06 4.97
CA CYS A 19 13.47 -6.07 5.61
C CYS A 19 12.37 -6.50 4.62
N ASN A 20 11.48 -7.40 5.03
CA ASN A 20 10.37 -7.86 4.17
C ASN A 20 9.36 -6.76 3.77
N HIS A 21 9.48 -5.56 4.35
CA HIS A 21 8.63 -4.39 4.05
C HIS A 21 9.38 -3.31 3.25
N GLY A 22 10.49 -3.66 2.62
CA GLY A 22 11.36 -2.73 1.89
C GLY A 22 12.50 -2.16 2.75
N PRO A 23 13.13 -1.06 2.32
CA PRO A 23 14.25 -0.48 3.04
C PRO A 23 13.83 0.02 4.43
N THR A 24 14.73 -0.20 5.38
CA THR A 24 14.56 0.17 6.79
C THR A 24 14.77 1.67 7.01
N ILE A 25 14.36 2.16 8.18
CA ILE A 25 14.56 3.56 8.58
C ILE A 25 15.61 3.62 9.67
N LEU A 26 16.49 4.62 9.59
CA LEU A 26 17.43 4.96 10.66
C LEU A 26 16.71 5.76 11.75
N PHE A 27 16.52 5.12 12.89
CA PHE A 27 15.92 5.70 14.08
C PHE A 27 16.99 6.09 15.09
N LYS A 28 16.66 7.09 15.92
CA LYS A 28 17.40 7.46 17.12
C LYS A 28 16.51 7.27 18.34
N ASN A 29 17.01 6.55 19.34
CA ASN A 29 16.40 6.48 20.68
C ASN A 29 17.47 6.85 21.70
N LYS A 30 17.30 7.99 22.37
CA LYS A 30 18.34 8.59 23.21
C LYS A 30 19.63 8.74 22.38
N ASP A 31 20.72 8.10 22.80
CA ASP A 31 22.02 8.15 22.12
C ASP A 31 22.27 6.95 21.19
N LYS A 32 21.26 6.11 20.96
CA LYS A 32 21.40 4.91 20.12
C LYS A 32 20.75 5.13 18.77
N LEU A 33 21.56 5.00 17.71
CA LEU A 33 21.11 4.94 16.33
C LEU A 33 20.96 3.49 15.89
N PHE A 34 19.90 3.18 15.15
CA PHE A 34 19.66 1.82 14.63
C PHE A 34 18.69 1.83 13.44
N TYR A 35 18.87 0.86 12.55
CA TYR A 35 17.93 0.55 11.48
C TYR A 35 16.85 -0.41 11.99
N ALA A 36 15.59 -0.10 11.70
CA ALA A 36 14.46 -0.98 11.98
C ALA A 36 13.37 -0.86 10.90
N CYS A 37 12.40 -1.77 10.94
CA CYS A 37 11.28 -1.80 10.02
C CYS A 37 10.46 -0.50 10.05
N SER A 38 10.07 -0.02 8.87
CA SER A 38 9.26 1.19 8.68
C SER A 38 7.77 0.96 8.94
N ALA A 39 7.25 -0.22 8.54
CA ALA A 39 5.83 -0.53 8.55
C ALA A 39 5.37 -1.40 9.73
N CYS A 40 6.31 -2.00 10.47
CA CYS A 40 5.97 -2.95 11.53
C CYS A 40 6.73 -2.65 12.82
N ARG A 41 5.98 -2.30 13.87
CA ARG A 41 6.51 -2.04 15.22
C ARG A 41 6.62 -3.29 16.08
N ASP A 42 5.83 -4.32 15.79
CA ASP A 42 5.89 -5.57 16.53
C ASP A 42 7.07 -6.41 16.04
N HIS A 43 8.07 -6.59 16.92
CA HIS A 43 9.25 -7.40 16.65
C HIS A 43 8.93 -8.88 16.39
N LYS A 44 7.74 -9.36 16.75
CA LYS A 44 7.29 -10.72 16.41
C LYS A 44 6.88 -10.85 14.94
N LEU A 45 6.45 -9.74 14.33
CA LEU A 45 6.00 -9.69 12.94
C LEU A 45 7.13 -9.27 12.00
N CYS A 46 8.02 -8.38 12.47
CA CYS A 46 9.27 -8.06 11.77
C CYS A 46 10.38 -7.83 12.80
N ASN A 47 11.33 -8.76 12.87
CA ASN A 47 12.41 -8.73 13.85
C ASN A 47 13.67 -7.99 13.36
N PHE A 48 13.60 -7.30 12.22
CA PHE A 48 14.76 -6.61 11.67
C PHE A 48 15.24 -5.50 12.62
N TYR A 49 16.49 -5.62 13.06
CA TYR A 49 17.17 -4.61 13.87
C TYR A 49 18.67 -4.65 13.56
N LEU A 50 19.24 -3.49 13.23
CA LEU A 50 20.68 -3.34 13.05
C LEU A 50 21.15 -2.07 13.75
N LYS A 51 22.03 -2.20 14.74
CA LYS A 51 22.65 -1.04 15.39
C LYS A 51 23.47 -0.26 14.36
N TYR A 52 23.29 1.05 14.32
CA TYR A 52 24.10 1.95 13.52
C TYR A 52 25.38 2.30 14.29
N GLU A 53 26.52 2.28 13.60
CA GLU A 53 27.81 2.66 14.15
C GLU A 53 28.45 3.71 13.27
N GLU A 54 28.68 4.90 13.83
CA GLU A 54 29.25 6.02 13.10
C GLU A 54 30.63 5.68 12.52
N GLY A 55 30.88 6.10 11.27
CA GLY A 55 32.10 5.77 10.54
C GLY A 55 32.19 4.33 10.02
N LYS A 56 31.28 3.42 10.43
CA LYS A 56 31.22 2.06 9.90
C LYS A 56 30.16 1.95 8.81
N LYS A 57 30.62 1.92 7.56
CA LYS A 57 29.76 1.62 6.42
C LYS A 57 29.35 0.15 6.45
N ILE A 58 28.11 -0.10 6.06
CA ILE A 58 27.62 -1.44 5.76
C ILE A 58 28.40 -1.95 4.54
N SER A 59 28.97 -3.15 4.62
CA SER A 59 29.65 -3.74 3.46
C SER A 59 28.64 -4.07 2.37
N GLN A 60 29.07 -3.97 1.11
CA GLN A 60 28.22 -4.28 -0.04
C GLN A 60 27.64 -5.70 0.06
N GLU A 61 28.46 -6.67 0.47
CA GLU A 61 28.06 -8.07 0.69
C GLU A 61 26.88 -8.22 1.66
N LYS A 62 26.88 -7.47 2.78
CA LYS A 62 25.77 -7.51 3.75
C LYS A 62 24.52 -6.86 3.20
N TYR A 63 24.68 -5.74 2.49
CA TYR A 63 23.58 -5.06 1.84
C TYR A 63 22.92 -5.98 0.81
N ASP A 64 23.71 -6.60 -0.07
CA ASP A 64 23.24 -7.52 -1.10
C ASP A 64 22.54 -8.73 -0.49
N PHE A 65 23.07 -9.28 0.61
CA PHE A 65 22.42 -10.36 1.35
C PHE A 65 20.99 -9.99 1.78
N TRP A 66 20.77 -8.82 2.40
CA TRP A 66 19.43 -8.40 2.81
C TRP A 66 18.52 -8.10 1.62
N LEU A 67 19.07 -7.52 0.56
CA LEU A 67 18.32 -7.25 -0.67
C LEU A 67 17.85 -8.54 -1.34
N ASP A 68 18.70 -9.56 -1.40
CA ASP A 68 18.36 -10.87 -1.98
C ASP A 68 17.34 -11.62 -1.13
N GLN A 69 17.48 -11.59 0.20
CA GLN A 69 16.46 -12.12 1.11
C GLN A 69 15.11 -11.44 0.87
N PHE A 70 15.08 -10.11 0.82
CA PHE A 70 13.87 -9.36 0.49
C PHE A 70 13.29 -9.76 -0.87
N LYS A 71 14.09 -9.77 -1.94
CA LYS A 71 13.64 -10.13 -3.29
C LYS A 71 13.08 -11.55 -3.37
N SER A 72 13.65 -12.50 -2.62
CA SER A 72 13.14 -13.88 -2.56
C SER A 72 11.74 -14.00 -1.94
N THR A 73 11.28 -12.99 -1.20
CA THR A 73 9.91 -12.94 -0.68
C THR A 73 8.89 -12.46 -1.72
N LEU A 74 9.35 -11.88 -2.83
CA LEU A 74 8.49 -11.33 -3.87
C LEU A 74 8.15 -12.39 -4.91
N ILE A 75 6.86 -12.50 -5.22
CA ILE A 75 6.41 -13.24 -6.39
C ILE A 75 6.57 -12.31 -7.60
N PRO A 76 7.18 -12.76 -8.72
CA PRO A 76 7.28 -11.96 -9.94
C PRO A 76 5.92 -11.42 -10.40
N ILE A 77 5.90 -10.21 -10.95
CA ILE A 77 4.65 -9.54 -11.30
C ILE A 77 3.92 -10.26 -12.44
N GLU A 78 4.66 -10.91 -13.34
CA GLU A 78 4.11 -11.73 -14.43
C GLU A 78 3.36 -12.95 -13.87
N ASP A 79 3.90 -13.58 -12.83
CA ASP A 79 3.27 -14.73 -12.16
C ASP A 79 2.03 -14.29 -11.39
N GLN A 80 2.06 -13.14 -10.72
CA GLN A 80 0.88 -12.54 -10.08
C GLN A 80 -0.23 -12.27 -11.11
N ASN A 81 0.14 -11.66 -12.25
CA ASN A 81 -0.78 -11.38 -13.34
C ASN A 81 -1.37 -12.66 -13.95
N LYS A 82 -0.56 -13.73 -14.08
CA LYS A 82 -1.04 -15.04 -14.53
C LYS A 82 -2.05 -15.63 -13.55
N LYS A 83 -1.72 -15.68 -12.26
CA LYS A 83 -2.62 -16.17 -11.20
C LYS A 83 -3.94 -15.40 -11.18
N ARG A 84 -3.90 -14.07 -11.28
CA ARG A 84 -5.11 -13.23 -11.34
C ARG A 84 -5.98 -13.55 -12.56
N LYS A 85 -5.38 -13.76 -13.74
CA LYS A 85 -6.13 -14.19 -14.93
C LYS A 85 -6.76 -15.57 -14.75
N GLU A 86 -6.05 -16.52 -14.13
CA GLU A 86 -6.60 -17.84 -13.78
C GLU A 86 -7.79 -17.73 -12.83
N ILE A 87 -7.68 -16.88 -11.80
CA ILE A 87 -8.78 -16.57 -10.87
C ILE A 87 -9.98 -16.02 -11.65
N ILE A 88 -9.80 -14.98 -12.46
CA ILE A 88 -10.90 -14.34 -13.21
C ILE A 88 -11.59 -15.34 -14.16
N ASN A 89 -10.82 -16.18 -14.85
CA ASN A 89 -11.36 -17.10 -15.85
C ASN A 89 -11.94 -18.41 -15.28
N SER A 90 -11.69 -18.73 -14.01
CA SER A 90 -12.23 -19.95 -13.40
C SER A 90 -13.74 -19.86 -13.20
N LYS A 91 -14.48 -20.94 -13.47
CA LYS A 91 -15.93 -20.98 -13.17
C LYS A 91 -16.22 -21.28 -11.71
N ASN A 92 -15.31 -21.99 -11.05
CA ASN A 92 -15.49 -22.47 -9.68
C ASN A 92 -14.35 -21.91 -8.82
N LYS A 93 -14.57 -20.69 -8.31
CA LYS A 93 -13.63 -19.99 -7.45
C LYS A 93 -14.09 -20.11 -6.00
N ARG A 94 -13.16 -20.47 -5.13
CA ARG A 94 -13.33 -20.42 -3.67
C ARG A 94 -12.15 -19.65 -3.08
N TYR A 95 -12.31 -19.13 -1.87
CA TYR A 95 -11.23 -18.42 -1.18
C TYR A 95 -11.04 -18.99 0.21
N CYS A 96 -9.82 -19.39 0.53
CA CYS A 96 -9.45 -19.85 1.86
C CYS A 96 -8.96 -18.67 2.69
N HIS A 97 -9.68 -18.33 3.76
CA HIS A 97 -9.27 -17.22 4.63
C HIS A 97 -8.06 -17.56 5.51
N ASN A 98 -7.85 -18.85 5.84
CA ASN A 98 -6.68 -19.27 6.62
C ASN A 98 -5.39 -19.11 5.82
N CYS A 99 -5.43 -19.44 4.53
CA CYS A 99 -4.27 -19.39 3.64
C CYS A 99 -4.16 -18.06 2.87
N ASN A 100 -5.22 -17.25 2.89
CA ASN A 100 -5.37 -16.04 2.08
C ASN A 100 -5.16 -16.30 0.57
N GLU A 101 -5.71 -17.40 0.04
CA GLU A 101 -5.51 -17.79 -1.35
C GLU A 101 -6.78 -18.35 -2.01
N PHE A 102 -6.82 -18.31 -3.34
CA PHE A 102 -7.88 -18.90 -4.13
C PHE A 102 -7.70 -20.40 -4.35
N ILE A 103 -8.79 -21.16 -4.22
CA ILE A 103 -8.87 -22.57 -4.56
C ILE A 103 -9.67 -22.68 -5.86
N LEU A 104 -9.00 -23.07 -6.95
CA LEU A 104 -9.57 -23.10 -8.30
C LEU A 104 -9.94 -24.51 -8.80
N ASN A 105 -9.50 -25.56 -8.09
CA ASN A 105 -9.75 -26.94 -8.48
C ASN A 105 -10.00 -27.85 -7.25
N SER A 106 -10.59 -29.02 -7.50
CA SER A 106 -10.99 -29.97 -6.46
C SER A 106 -9.82 -30.66 -5.76
N GLU A 107 -8.64 -30.75 -6.39
CA GLU A 107 -7.46 -31.34 -5.77
C GLU A 107 -6.89 -30.43 -4.70
N SER A 108 -6.74 -29.14 -5.02
CA SER A 108 -6.36 -28.11 -4.05
C SER A 108 -7.35 -28.07 -2.89
N LEU A 109 -8.67 -28.16 -3.15
CA LEU A 109 -9.69 -28.13 -2.10
C LEU A 109 -9.47 -29.18 -0.99
N LYS A 110 -8.93 -30.36 -1.33
CA LYS A 110 -8.63 -31.41 -0.34
C LYS A 110 -7.61 -30.97 0.72
N LYS A 111 -6.73 -30.03 0.38
CA LYS A 111 -5.73 -29.47 1.32
C LYS A 111 -6.33 -28.45 2.30
N HIS A 112 -7.60 -28.10 2.14
CA HIS A 112 -8.30 -27.08 2.91
C HIS A 112 -9.56 -27.65 3.59
N SER A 113 -9.56 -28.96 3.90
CA SER A 113 -10.69 -29.65 4.55
C SER A 113 -11.12 -28.99 5.85
N ASP A 114 -10.15 -28.51 6.62
CA ASP A 114 -10.35 -27.94 7.97
C ASP A 114 -10.17 -26.42 8.00
N HIS A 115 -10.23 -25.77 6.83
CA HIS A 115 -10.09 -24.32 6.71
C HIS A 115 -11.43 -23.64 6.50
N PHE A 116 -11.50 -22.35 6.85
CA PHE A 116 -12.63 -21.48 6.52
C PHE A 116 -12.54 -21.08 5.05
N VAL A 117 -13.38 -21.71 4.24
CA VAL A 117 -13.44 -21.52 2.79
C VAL A 117 -14.74 -20.83 2.40
N LEU A 118 -14.61 -19.67 1.76
CA LEU A 118 -15.72 -18.99 1.10
C LEU A 118 -16.01 -19.67 -0.24
N GLU A 119 -17.20 -20.22 -0.35
CA GLU A 119 -17.70 -20.91 -1.53
C GLU A 119 -18.39 -19.94 -2.51
N LYS A 120 -18.50 -20.36 -3.78
CA LYS A 120 -19.31 -19.69 -4.83
C LYS A 120 -18.97 -18.20 -5.04
N ILE A 121 -17.69 -17.88 -5.21
CA ILE A 121 -17.27 -16.50 -5.48
C ILE A 121 -17.69 -16.07 -6.88
N THR A 122 -18.46 -14.98 -6.95
CA THR A 122 -18.91 -14.38 -8.22
C THR A 122 -17.96 -13.29 -8.71
N ASP A 123 -18.08 -12.92 -9.98
CA ASP A 123 -17.26 -11.84 -10.55
C ASP A 123 -17.57 -10.46 -9.94
N GLU A 124 -18.81 -10.24 -9.49
CA GLU A 124 -19.17 -9.01 -8.78
C GLU A 124 -18.47 -8.91 -7.42
N MET A 125 -18.33 -10.03 -6.70
CA MET A 125 -17.58 -10.05 -5.43
C MET A 125 -16.10 -9.73 -5.62
N LEU A 126 -15.52 -10.08 -6.78
CA LEU A 126 -14.11 -9.78 -7.10
C LEU A 126 -13.86 -8.28 -7.32
N LYS A 127 -14.89 -7.48 -7.61
CA LYS A 127 -14.74 -6.01 -7.76
C LYS A 127 -14.55 -5.32 -6.42
N LYS A 128 -15.13 -5.87 -5.35
CA LYS A 128 -15.11 -5.30 -4.00
C LYS A 128 -14.67 -6.35 -2.96
N PRO A 129 -13.44 -6.90 -3.08
CA PRO A 129 -12.94 -7.98 -2.25
C PRO A 129 -12.89 -7.64 -0.76
N LEU A 130 -12.62 -6.40 -0.36
CA LEU A 130 -12.64 -6.03 1.07
C LEU A 130 -14.03 -6.23 1.67
N GLN A 131 -15.09 -5.91 0.92
CA GLN A 131 -16.47 -6.05 1.38
C GLN A 131 -17.00 -7.49 1.30
N ASN A 132 -16.48 -8.29 0.36
CA ASN A 132 -17.11 -9.55 -0.02
C ASN A 132 -16.27 -10.82 0.24
N ILE A 133 -14.94 -10.70 0.35
CA ILE A 133 -14.02 -11.86 0.28
C ILE A 133 -12.92 -11.80 1.32
N LEU A 134 -12.32 -10.65 1.58
CA LEU A 134 -11.18 -10.53 2.48
C LEU A 134 -11.66 -10.29 3.90
N ASN A 135 -11.05 -10.99 4.85
CA ASN A 135 -11.17 -10.58 6.25
C ASN A 135 -10.21 -9.40 6.49
N PRO A 136 -10.63 -8.39 7.29
CA PRO A 136 -9.71 -7.37 7.78
C PRO A 136 -8.50 -8.03 8.44
N ILE A 137 -7.31 -7.46 8.25
CA ILE A 137 -6.12 -7.92 8.96
C ILE A 137 -6.24 -7.43 10.41
N GLU A 138 -6.97 -8.15 11.25
CA GLU A 138 -7.03 -7.90 12.68
C GLU A 138 -5.67 -8.23 13.32
N LYS A 139 -4.80 -7.23 13.37
CA LYS A 139 -3.60 -7.25 14.21
C LYS A 139 -3.65 -6.05 15.13
N ASN A 140 -4.01 -6.34 16.39
CA ASN A 140 -3.77 -5.57 17.60
C ASN A 140 -3.37 -4.10 17.39
N SER A 141 -4.32 -3.19 17.59
CA SER A 141 -4.10 -1.75 17.87
C SER A 141 -3.43 -0.87 16.80
N SER A 142 -3.19 -1.32 15.56
CA SER A 142 -2.70 -0.39 14.53
C SER A 142 -3.31 -0.48 13.13
N ASN A 143 -3.93 -1.58 12.70
CA ASN A 143 -4.43 -1.70 11.31
C ASN A 143 -5.93 -2.00 11.24
N ALA A 144 -6.76 -1.14 11.83
CA ALA A 144 -8.19 -1.21 11.57
C ALA A 144 -8.45 -0.72 10.14
N GLN A 145 -8.70 -1.64 9.20
CA GLN A 145 -9.32 -1.27 7.92
C GLN A 145 -10.76 -0.86 8.23
N PHE A 146 -10.97 0.42 8.56
CA PHE A 146 -12.30 0.95 8.81
C PHE A 146 -13.09 0.95 7.50
N VAL A 147 -14.25 0.30 7.51
CA VAL A 147 -15.24 0.44 6.43
C VAL A 147 -15.94 1.77 6.65
N PHE A 148 -15.82 2.69 5.69
CA PHE A 148 -16.41 4.02 5.75
C PHE A 148 -17.94 3.91 5.76
N ASP A 149 -18.60 4.62 6.66
CA ASP A 149 -20.07 4.68 6.68
C ASP A 149 -20.64 5.38 5.43
N ASP A 150 -21.93 5.16 5.16
CA ASP A 150 -22.61 5.70 3.97
C ASP A 150 -22.53 7.23 3.91
N GLN A 151 -22.53 7.90 5.06
CA GLN A 151 -22.43 9.36 5.14
C GLN A 151 -21.05 9.85 4.68
N THR A 152 -19.98 9.18 5.11
CA THR A 152 -18.61 9.55 4.70
C THR A 152 -18.40 9.25 3.22
N ASN A 153 -18.92 8.13 2.72
CA ASN A 153 -18.87 7.81 1.29
C ASN A 153 -19.60 8.87 0.45
N LEU A 154 -20.80 9.27 0.88
CA LEU A 154 -21.56 10.32 0.22
C LEU A 154 -20.82 11.67 0.28
N PHE A 155 -20.22 12.01 1.42
CA PHE A 155 -19.39 13.20 1.57
C PHE A 155 -18.22 13.19 0.58
N ILE A 156 -17.46 12.10 0.50
CA ILE A 156 -16.32 11.96 -0.42
C ILE A 156 -16.79 12.11 -1.87
N GLN A 157 -17.85 11.41 -2.27
CA GLN A 157 -18.38 11.51 -3.64
C GLN A 157 -18.86 12.91 -3.97
N ASN A 158 -19.54 13.59 -3.05
CA ASN A 158 -19.98 14.97 -3.23
C ASN A 158 -18.79 15.93 -3.30
N HIS A 159 -17.74 15.69 -2.50
CA HIS A 159 -16.51 16.47 -2.53
C HIS A 159 -15.78 16.30 -3.87
N ILE A 160 -15.68 15.06 -4.36
CA ILE A 160 -15.15 14.73 -5.69
C ILE A 160 -15.86 15.53 -6.79
N LYS A 161 -17.20 15.50 -6.80
CA LYS A 161 -18.00 16.23 -7.78
C LYS A 161 -17.84 17.74 -7.63
N LYS A 162 -17.93 18.27 -6.40
CA LYS A 162 -17.89 19.70 -6.10
C LYS A 162 -16.58 20.35 -6.53
N PHE A 163 -15.46 19.65 -6.34
CA PHE A 163 -14.13 20.15 -6.67
C PHE A 163 -13.62 19.61 -8.02
N GLU A 164 -14.47 18.91 -8.78
CA GLU A 164 -14.17 18.40 -10.12
C GLU A 164 -12.87 17.57 -10.16
N TYR A 165 -12.64 16.73 -9.15
CA TYR A 165 -11.52 15.79 -9.15
C TYR A 165 -11.74 14.74 -10.24
N ASP A 166 -10.76 14.58 -11.13
CA ASP A 166 -10.79 13.58 -12.21
C ASP A 166 -10.04 12.30 -11.83
N SER A 167 -9.24 12.37 -10.77
CA SER A 167 -8.40 11.28 -10.30
C SER A 167 -8.36 11.23 -8.78
N VAL A 168 -8.40 10.01 -8.23
CA VAL A 168 -8.28 9.75 -6.79
C VAL A 168 -7.18 8.72 -6.55
N LEU A 169 -6.20 9.09 -5.73
CA LEU A 169 -5.17 8.19 -5.23
C LEU A 169 -5.50 7.81 -3.78
N CYS A 170 -5.90 6.56 -3.59
CA CYS A 170 -6.16 5.98 -2.27
C CYS A 170 -4.87 5.37 -1.71
N ILE A 171 -4.43 5.78 -0.53
CA ILE A 171 -3.25 5.25 0.16
C ILE A 171 -3.69 4.65 1.49
N GLY A 172 -3.61 3.33 1.63
CA GLY A 172 -4.12 2.62 2.81
C GLY A 172 -5.64 2.74 3.01
N THR A 173 -6.38 3.10 1.97
CA THR A 173 -7.84 3.34 2.03
C THR A 173 -8.62 2.43 1.06
N PRO A 174 -8.49 1.09 1.18
CA PRO A 174 -9.13 0.15 0.26
C PRO A 174 -10.66 0.24 0.28
N SER A 175 -11.28 0.59 1.42
CA SER A 175 -12.73 0.77 1.51
C SER A 175 -13.23 1.94 0.63
N ILE A 176 -12.57 3.11 0.68
CA ILE A 176 -12.90 4.23 -0.20
C ILE A 176 -12.70 3.84 -1.65
N PHE A 177 -11.57 3.18 -1.96
CA PHE A 177 -11.28 2.71 -3.31
C PHE A 177 -12.44 1.86 -3.86
N GLU A 178 -12.91 0.86 -3.10
CA GLU A 178 -14.01 0.00 -3.53
C GLU A 178 -15.35 0.74 -3.70
N ASN A 179 -15.60 1.76 -2.87
CA ASN A 179 -16.80 2.59 -2.99
C ASN A 179 -16.77 3.54 -4.21
N LEU A 180 -15.59 3.78 -4.79
CA LEU A 180 -15.41 4.59 -5.99
C LEU A 180 -15.16 3.77 -7.26
N ILE A 181 -15.05 2.43 -7.17
CA ILE A 181 -14.62 1.61 -8.31
C ILE A 181 -15.56 1.66 -9.52
N ASP A 182 -16.87 1.84 -9.26
CA ASP A 182 -17.92 1.94 -10.29
C ASP A 182 -18.11 3.38 -10.78
N SER A 183 -17.37 4.35 -10.23
CA SER A 183 -17.41 5.73 -10.68
C SER A 183 -16.53 5.94 -11.92
N ASN A 184 -16.85 6.96 -12.72
CA ASN A 184 -16.08 7.31 -13.91
C ASN A 184 -14.78 8.09 -13.59
N ILE A 185 -14.13 7.78 -12.47
CA ILE A 185 -12.92 8.47 -12.00
C ILE A 185 -11.67 7.63 -12.25
N ASN A 186 -10.56 8.28 -12.57
CA ASN A 186 -9.27 7.62 -12.63
C ASN A 186 -8.83 7.28 -11.20
N LEU A 187 -8.82 6.00 -10.84
CA LEU A 187 -8.71 5.56 -9.45
C LEU A 187 -7.57 4.54 -9.30
N MET A 188 -6.70 4.75 -8.31
CA MET A 188 -5.60 3.85 -7.96
C MET A 188 -5.49 3.68 -6.43
N LEU A 189 -5.21 2.44 -6.00
CA LEU A 189 -4.93 2.06 -4.61
C LEU A 189 -3.44 1.75 -4.43
N LEU A 190 -2.84 2.40 -3.44
CA LEU A 190 -1.53 2.07 -2.90
C LEU A 190 -1.74 1.45 -1.51
N ASP A 191 -1.40 0.17 -1.33
CA ASP A 191 -1.52 -0.51 -0.04
C ASP A 191 -0.35 -1.47 0.18
N ILE A 192 -0.07 -1.79 1.43
CA ILE A 192 0.96 -2.77 1.79
C ILE A 192 0.41 -4.20 1.74
N ASP A 193 -0.92 -4.36 1.86
CA ASP A 193 -1.63 -5.63 1.82
C ASP A 193 -1.64 -6.23 0.40
N ASP A 194 -0.75 -7.18 0.16
CA ASP A 194 -0.59 -7.80 -1.16
C ASP A 194 -1.75 -8.69 -1.60
N ARG A 195 -2.70 -8.99 -0.72
CA ARG A 195 -3.89 -9.77 -1.09
C ARG A 195 -4.68 -9.10 -2.21
N PHE A 196 -4.66 -7.76 -2.28
CA PHE A 196 -5.30 -6.99 -3.34
C PHE A 196 -4.74 -7.27 -4.75
N MET A 197 -3.50 -7.76 -4.87
CA MET A 197 -2.91 -8.14 -6.17
C MET A 197 -3.65 -9.30 -6.84
N MET A 198 -4.38 -10.12 -6.08
CA MET A 198 -5.21 -11.20 -6.63
C MET A 198 -6.47 -10.68 -7.34
N PHE A 199 -6.86 -9.43 -7.10
CA PHE A 199 -8.13 -8.84 -7.55
C PHE A 199 -7.90 -7.71 -8.56
N TYR A 200 -6.92 -6.84 -8.29
CA TYR A 200 -6.66 -5.65 -9.08
C TYR A 200 -5.36 -5.77 -9.88
N ASP A 201 -5.36 -5.19 -11.07
CA ASP A 201 -4.15 -5.10 -11.89
C ASP A 201 -3.29 -3.88 -11.53
N GLU A 202 -2.12 -3.79 -12.15
CA GLU A 202 -1.15 -2.72 -11.88
C GLU A 202 -1.64 -1.31 -12.25
N ASN A 203 -2.73 -1.17 -13.04
CA ASN A 203 -3.32 0.13 -13.34
C ASN A 203 -4.24 0.62 -12.20
N ARG A 204 -4.71 -0.29 -11.36
CA ARG A 204 -5.63 -0.01 -10.24
C ARG A 204 -4.98 -0.18 -8.88
N TYR A 205 -3.92 -0.98 -8.78
CA TYR A 205 -3.27 -1.31 -7.52
C TYR A 205 -1.75 -1.37 -7.64
N GLN A 206 -1.05 -0.89 -6.62
CA GLN A 206 0.39 -1.06 -6.45
C GLN A 206 0.70 -1.44 -5.00
N LYS A 207 1.47 -2.51 -4.79
CA LYS A 207 1.99 -2.86 -3.46
C LYS A 207 2.98 -1.78 -3.05
N PHE A 208 2.68 -1.09 -1.96
CA PHE A 208 3.34 0.14 -1.55
C PHE A 208 3.45 0.25 -0.03
N ASN A 209 4.60 0.67 0.45
CA ASN A 209 4.80 0.99 1.87
C ASN A 209 4.84 2.51 2.07
N MET A 210 3.78 3.03 2.69
CA MET A 210 3.62 4.47 2.94
C MET A 210 4.60 5.05 3.97
N PHE A 211 5.30 4.23 4.75
CA PHE A 211 6.25 4.70 5.76
C PHE A 211 7.67 4.92 5.24
N ASN A 212 8.00 4.37 4.08
CA ASN A 212 9.31 4.59 3.44
C ASN A 212 9.17 4.99 1.97
N ASN A 213 7.94 5.26 1.50
CA ASN A 213 7.62 5.60 0.11
C ASN A 213 8.16 4.55 -0.89
N TYR A 214 8.05 3.27 -0.53
CA TYR A 214 8.64 2.18 -1.31
C TYR A 214 7.59 1.43 -2.12
N PHE A 215 7.80 1.36 -3.44
CA PHE A 215 7.07 0.48 -4.34
C PHE A 215 7.78 -0.87 -4.43
N PHE A 216 7.04 -1.97 -4.22
CA PHE A 216 7.61 -3.31 -4.25
C PHE A 216 7.89 -3.81 -5.68
N TYR A 217 7.32 -3.14 -6.67
CA TYR A 217 7.46 -3.41 -8.10
C TYR A 217 7.73 -2.10 -8.85
N ASP A 218 7.87 -2.16 -10.17
CA ASP A 218 8.09 -1.00 -11.03
C ASP A 218 6.92 0.02 -10.90
N LYS A 219 7.27 1.30 -10.66
CA LYS A 219 6.29 2.37 -10.39
C LYS A 219 5.72 3.07 -11.63
N LYS A 220 6.01 2.61 -12.86
CA LYS A 220 5.57 3.29 -14.10
C LYS A 220 4.07 3.46 -14.19
N LYS A 221 3.28 2.50 -13.71
CA LYS A 221 1.82 2.61 -13.75
C LYS A 221 1.30 3.72 -12.83
N TYR A 222 1.90 3.88 -11.67
CA TYR A 222 1.65 5.00 -10.77
C TYR A 222 2.07 6.34 -11.40
N GLU A 223 3.25 6.40 -12.03
CA GLU A 223 3.71 7.61 -12.73
C GLU A 223 2.77 8.01 -13.87
N LEU A 224 2.34 7.03 -14.68
CA LEU A 224 1.34 7.23 -15.73
C LEU A 224 -0.02 7.67 -15.18
N PHE A 225 -0.43 7.14 -14.02
CA PHE A 225 -1.64 7.56 -13.33
C PHE A 225 -1.55 9.04 -12.94
N LEU A 226 -0.45 9.46 -12.31
CA LEU A 226 -0.22 10.86 -11.91
C LEU A 226 -0.13 11.81 -13.12
N ALA A 227 0.50 11.38 -14.21
CA ALA A 227 0.60 12.17 -15.43
C ALA A 227 -0.76 12.44 -16.08
N LYS A 228 -1.69 11.46 -16.00
CA LYS A 228 -3.06 11.60 -16.52
C LYS A 228 -3.98 12.46 -15.64
N ALA A 229 -3.68 12.55 -14.35
CA ALA A 229 -4.50 13.29 -13.40
C ALA A 229 -4.38 14.80 -13.60
N LYS A 230 -5.44 15.50 -14.03
CA LYS A 230 -5.40 16.98 -14.09
C LYS A 230 -5.76 17.57 -12.73
N ASN A 231 -6.71 16.95 -12.05
CA ASN A 231 -7.14 17.37 -10.73
C ASN A 231 -7.17 16.15 -9.80
N LEU A 232 -6.10 16.02 -9.02
CA LEU A 232 -5.83 14.86 -8.18
C LEU A 232 -6.28 15.11 -6.73
N LEU A 233 -7.12 14.21 -6.23
CA LEU A 233 -7.39 14.05 -4.81
C LEU A 233 -6.56 12.89 -4.26
N VAL A 234 -5.76 13.15 -3.23
CA VAL A 234 -5.04 12.11 -2.48
C VAL A 234 -5.76 11.87 -1.17
N ILE A 235 -6.16 10.63 -0.91
CA ILE A 235 -6.80 10.22 0.34
C ILE A 235 -5.91 9.19 1.01
N ILE A 236 -5.55 9.47 2.27
CA ILE A 236 -4.65 8.63 3.06
C ILE A 236 -5.25 8.38 4.43
N ASP A 237 -5.21 7.11 4.85
CA ASP A 237 -5.58 6.68 6.20
C ASP A 237 -4.42 5.87 6.79
N PRO A 238 -3.42 6.54 7.39
CA PRO A 238 -2.30 5.86 7.99
C PRO A 238 -2.72 5.26 9.34
N PRO A 239 -2.10 4.14 9.76
CA PRO A 239 -2.39 3.56 11.06
C PRO A 239 -2.11 4.58 12.19
N TYR A 240 -2.95 4.62 13.23
CA TYR A 240 -2.87 5.62 14.32
C TYR A 240 -1.48 5.67 15.00
N GLY A 241 -0.83 4.50 15.09
CA GLY A 241 0.54 4.37 15.58
C GLY A 241 1.62 4.73 14.56
N GLY A 242 1.32 5.20 13.36
CA GLY A 242 2.29 5.54 12.34
C GLY A 242 3.16 6.75 12.71
N MET A 243 4.42 6.78 12.27
CA MET A 243 5.24 7.98 12.47
C MET A 243 4.86 9.07 11.46
N VAL A 244 4.23 10.14 11.94
CA VAL A 244 3.74 11.26 11.11
C VAL A 244 4.84 11.84 10.20
N LYS A 245 6.09 11.91 10.67
CA LYS A 245 7.23 12.40 9.87
C LYS A 245 7.46 11.56 8.60
N LEU A 246 7.29 10.24 8.69
CA LEU A 246 7.44 9.34 7.54
C LEU A 246 6.30 9.53 6.53
N ILE A 247 5.07 9.62 7.03
CA ILE A 247 3.88 9.87 6.20
C ILE A 247 3.99 11.22 5.49
N SER A 248 4.46 12.25 6.20
CA SER A 248 4.69 13.57 5.61
C SER A 248 5.72 13.53 4.49
N ASN A 249 6.79 12.74 4.63
CA ASN A 249 7.77 12.56 3.57
C ASN A 249 7.15 11.91 2.33
N THR A 250 6.35 10.86 2.52
CA THR A 250 5.61 10.21 1.44
C THR A 250 4.68 11.17 0.71
N ILE A 251 3.87 11.96 1.43
CA ILE A 251 2.99 12.97 0.81
C ILE A 251 3.80 13.99 0.00
N ASN A 252 4.90 14.49 0.57
CA ASN A 252 5.77 15.45 -0.12
C ASN A 252 6.37 14.85 -1.40
N THR A 253 6.77 13.58 -1.38
CA THR A 253 7.29 12.91 -2.58
C THR A 253 6.21 12.73 -3.64
N ILE A 254 4.99 12.33 -3.27
CA ILE A 254 3.87 12.21 -4.22
C ILE A 254 3.56 13.58 -4.86
N MET A 255 3.59 14.65 -4.07
CA MET A 255 3.41 16.01 -4.59
C MET A 255 4.51 16.37 -5.60
N LYS A 256 5.78 16.09 -5.29
CA LYS A 256 6.91 16.30 -6.21
C LYS A 256 6.77 15.46 -7.47
N ASP A 257 6.46 14.17 -7.36
CA ASP A 257 6.23 13.28 -8.51
C ASP A 257 5.15 13.84 -9.44
N LYS A 258 4.08 14.42 -8.87
CA LYS A 258 3.02 15.05 -9.65
C LYS A 258 3.47 16.34 -10.34
N GLU A 259 4.32 17.14 -9.71
CA GLU A 259 4.89 18.34 -10.31
C GLU A 259 5.88 17.99 -11.43
N ASP A 260 6.75 17.01 -11.20
CA ASP A 260 7.77 16.56 -12.16
C ASP A 260 7.13 15.89 -13.39
N GLY A 261 6.05 15.13 -13.18
CA GLY A 261 5.26 14.55 -14.27
C GLY A 261 4.54 15.58 -15.15
N ASN A 262 4.42 16.85 -14.73
CA ASN A 262 3.75 17.91 -15.49
C ASN A 262 4.67 18.69 -16.45
N PHE A 263 5.98 18.43 -16.50
CA PHE A 263 6.93 19.17 -17.37
C PHE A 263 6.74 18.93 -18.88
N SER A 264 5.74 18.16 -19.30
CA SER A 264 5.36 17.98 -20.71
C SER A 264 4.10 18.75 -21.14
N SER A 265 3.52 19.63 -20.30
CA SER A 265 2.44 20.54 -20.71
C SER A 265 2.93 22.00 -20.78
N PRO A 266 2.73 22.70 -21.92
CA PRO A 266 3.21 24.06 -22.08
C PRO A 266 2.46 25.03 -21.17
N MET A 267 3.25 25.73 -20.36
CA MET A 267 3.07 27.06 -19.76
C MET A 267 1.64 27.63 -19.68
N GLY A 268 1.20 27.90 -18.44
CA GLY A 268 0.32 29.04 -18.17
C GLY A 268 -1.09 28.75 -17.67
N ILE A 269 -1.27 27.95 -16.62
CA ILE A 269 -2.47 28.03 -15.76
C ILE A 269 -2.03 27.93 -14.31
N ARG A 270 -2.47 28.85 -13.46
CA ARG A 270 -2.21 28.84 -12.02
C ARG A 270 -2.63 27.48 -11.44
N LYS A 271 -1.65 26.80 -10.83
CA LYS A 271 -1.77 25.48 -10.20
C LYS A 271 -2.88 25.49 -9.13
N ASN A 272 -3.98 24.78 -9.36
CA ASN A 272 -4.73 24.22 -8.24
C ASN A 272 -3.84 23.14 -7.63
N PHE A 273 -3.26 23.43 -6.47
CA PHE A 273 -2.46 22.47 -5.71
C PHE A 273 -3.30 21.21 -5.43
N PRO A 274 -2.70 20.00 -5.41
CA PRO A 274 -3.42 18.81 -4.96
C PRO A 274 -3.92 19.08 -3.54
N GLN A 275 -5.24 19.06 -3.34
CA GLN A 275 -5.80 19.10 -2.00
C GLN A 275 -5.66 17.68 -1.44
N ALA A 276 -4.75 17.50 -0.50
CA ALA A 276 -4.72 16.28 0.30
C ALA A 276 -5.86 16.37 1.32
N LEU A 277 -6.95 15.64 1.08
CA LEU A 277 -7.97 15.46 2.10
C LEU A 277 -7.44 14.40 3.08
N LYS A 278 -6.94 14.86 4.24
CA LYS A 278 -6.67 13.96 5.36
C LYS A 278 -7.98 13.68 6.07
N ILE A 279 -8.48 12.46 5.94
CA ILE A 279 -9.59 11.99 6.76
C ILE A 279 -8.96 11.39 8.01
N PHE A 280 -9.00 12.12 9.12
CA PHE A 280 -8.66 11.57 10.42
C PHE A 280 -9.94 11.06 11.06
N TYR A 281 -10.03 9.76 11.32
CA TYR A 281 -11.02 9.24 12.25
C TYR A 281 -10.53 9.49 13.67
N TYR A 282 -11.33 10.26 14.41
CA TYR A 282 -11.29 10.30 15.86
C TYR A 282 -12.57 9.60 16.31
N ASP A 283 -12.42 8.42 16.93
CA ASP A 283 -13.37 7.99 17.96
C ASP A 283 -12.94 8.60 19.30
#